data_AF-A0A6I6WTC9-F1
#
_entry.id   AF-A0A6I6WTC9-F1
#
_cell.length_a   1.000
_cell.length_b   1.000
_cell.length_c   1.000
_cell.angle_alpha   90.00
_cell.angle_beta   90.00
_cell.angle_gamma   90.00
#
_symmetry.space_group_name_H-M   'P 1'
#
loop_
_entity.id
_entity.type
_entity.pdbx_description
1 polymer ?
#
loop_
_entity_poly.entity_id
_entity_poly.type
_entity_poly.pdbx_seq_one_letter_code
_entity_poly.pdbx_strand_id
1 'polypeptide(L)'
;MQPLEDNVPAYRTIRVAVPEDPAAAQAEEEAQQARERFPDLMGLEPVFGLAQEREAGGWSLHGYFSNIYPQQARDSLGSHLRLLAQQAEQDGDEAAHAQLQHAADRLDRERVDEMTVCGIRYRVVRAEQIIRSGPEGPEPPRNSDPDPAEPGEAHHVPDPTKGFVIDPVLPTSPAQALLKTDLLRLTHLTGATPHAQRDAATARHHHPGAALLPTTYCLAEEENGRWRPRTRHATTPQDARDTLAYSLRVLDPVMKNLDETERAAYREAADRLDEQRPSHFHFTGRHLRIVRVERFIRIGPDGPEGPRPSDPDPDPPILVQDQQLRETGELPPDNDENPEPDLPPDITARHEELFRLSIQEKERQEKLMQARQQRQN
;
A
#
# COMPACT_ATOMS: atom_id res chain seq x y z
N MET A 1 -40.39 -23.79 -14.89
CA MET A 1 -39.82 -22.67 -14.11
C MET A 1 -38.72 -22.08 -14.99
N GLN A 2 -39.03 -21.04 -15.76
CA GLN A 2 -38.02 -20.36 -16.57
C GLN A 2 -37.05 -19.66 -15.61
N PRO A 3 -35.73 -19.72 -15.83
CA PRO A 3 -34.78 -18.98 -15.02
C PRO A 3 -35.10 -17.50 -15.19
N LEU A 4 -35.21 -16.76 -14.08
CA LEU A 4 -35.17 -15.30 -14.12
C LEU A 4 -33.85 -14.95 -14.80
N GLU A 5 -33.89 -14.37 -15.99
CA GLU A 5 -32.70 -13.70 -16.53
C GLU A 5 -32.40 -12.55 -15.56
N ASP A 6 -31.39 -12.75 -14.72
CA ASP A 6 -30.90 -11.76 -13.77
C ASP A 6 -30.31 -10.59 -14.60
N ASN A 7 -31.17 -9.64 -14.96
CA ASN A 7 -30.81 -8.41 -15.69
C ASN A 7 -30.10 -7.40 -14.77
N VAL A 8 -29.46 -7.89 -13.71
CA VAL A 8 -28.70 -7.10 -12.75
C VAL A 8 -27.25 -7.04 -13.25
N PRO A 9 -26.68 -5.85 -13.52
CA PRO A 9 -25.30 -5.73 -13.95
C PRO A 9 -24.35 -6.46 -13.00
N ALA A 10 -23.32 -7.08 -13.55
CA ALA A 10 -22.47 -8.00 -12.79
C ALA A 10 -21.77 -7.32 -11.60
N TYR A 11 -21.40 -6.04 -11.73
CA TYR A 11 -20.84 -5.22 -10.65
C TYR A 11 -21.82 -4.97 -9.49
N ARG A 12 -23.11 -5.27 -9.62
CA ARG A 12 -24.12 -5.18 -8.55
C ARG A 12 -24.42 -6.50 -7.87
N THR A 13 -23.73 -7.58 -8.24
CA THR A 13 -23.97 -8.92 -7.70
C THR A 13 -22.74 -9.40 -6.95
N ILE A 14 -22.93 -9.98 -5.76
CA ILE A 14 -21.86 -10.68 -5.03
C ILE A 14 -22.04 -12.17 -5.30
N ARG A 15 -21.09 -12.77 -6.04
CA ARG A 15 -21.08 -14.21 -6.29
C ARG A 15 -20.37 -14.91 -5.14
N VAL A 16 -21.04 -15.90 -4.54
CA VAL A 16 -20.51 -16.64 -3.39
C VAL A 16 -20.24 -18.09 -3.80
N ALA A 17 -19.05 -18.59 -3.49
CA ALA A 17 -18.69 -19.99 -3.66
C ALA A 17 -18.07 -20.52 -2.36
N VAL A 18 -18.43 -21.75 -1.99
CA VAL A 18 -17.82 -22.42 -0.84
C VAL A 18 -16.43 -22.91 -1.26
N PRO A 19 -15.37 -22.61 -0.51
CA PRO A 19 -14.04 -23.15 -0.80
C PRO A 19 -14.04 -24.68 -0.73
N GLU A 20 -13.49 -25.33 -1.76
CA GLU A 20 -13.37 -26.80 -1.80
C GLU A 20 -11.99 -27.30 -1.37
N ASP A 21 -10.94 -26.49 -1.53
CA ASP A 21 -9.58 -26.83 -1.12
C ASP A 21 -9.41 -26.68 0.41
N PRO A 22 -8.71 -27.61 1.10
CA PRO A 22 -8.54 -27.57 2.56
C PRO A 22 -7.90 -26.29 3.10
N ALA A 23 -6.92 -25.71 2.41
CA ALA A 23 -6.27 -24.47 2.88
C ALA A 23 -7.25 -23.29 2.77
N ALA A 24 -8.04 -23.24 1.70
CA ALA A 24 -9.05 -22.22 1.52
C ALA A 24 -10.23 -22.37 2.51
N ALA A 25 -10.61 -23.60 2.86
CA ALA A 25 -11.60 -23.88 3.89
C ALA A 25 -11.13 -23.46 5.30
N GLN A 26 -9.86 -23.73 5.64
CA GLN A 26 -9.25 -23.26 6.88
C GLN A 26 -9.22 -21.73 6.95
N ALA A 27 -8.83 -21.05 5.86
CA ALA A 27 -8.84 -19.59 5.79
C ALA A 27 -10.25 -18.99 5.97
N GLU A 28 -11.28 -19.67 5.47
CA GLU A 28 -12.69 -19.30 5.66
C GLU A 28 -13.13 -19.44 7.13
N GLU A 29 -12.75 -20.53 7.80
CA GLU A 29 -13.03 -20.72 9.22
C GLU A 29 -12.34 -19.64 10.08
N GLU A 30 -11.06 -19.36 9.81
CA GLU A 30 -10.31 -18.29 10.49
C GLU A 30 -10.95 -16.92 10.25
N ALA A 31 -11.44 -16.65 9.03
CA ALA A 31 -12.16 -15.41 8.72
C ALA A 31 -13.49 -15.29 9.49
N GLN A 32 -14.22 -16.38 9.68
CA GLN A 32 -15.44 -16.41 10.47
C GLN A 32 -15.14 -16.18 11.96
N GLN A 33 -14.16 -16.87 12.53
CA GLN A 33 -13.74 -16.70 13.92
C GLN A 33 -13.23 -15.28 14.18
N ALA A 34 -12.46 -14.71 13.25
CA ALA A 34 -11.98 -13.34 13.32
C ALA A 34 -13.13 -12.33 13.36
N ARG A 35 -14.21 -12.55 12.60
CA ARG A 35 -15.40 -11.69 12.64
C ARG A 35 -16.07 -11.66 14.01
N GLU A 36 -16.06 -12.77 14.74
CA GLU A 36 -16.62 -12.87 16.09
C GLU A 36 -15.70 -12.23 17.14
N ARG A 37 -14.38 -12.47 17.05
CA ARG A 37 -13.38 -11.94 17.99
C ARG A 37 -13.11 -10.45 17.80
N PHE A 38 -13.17 -9.97 16.56
CA PHE A 38 -12.92 -8.59 16.16
C PHE A 38 -14.13 -8.02 15.40
N PRO A 39 -15.25 -7.77 16.11
CA PRO A 39 -16.51 -7.39 15.49
C PRO A 39 -16.52 -5.97 14.93
N ASP A 40 -15.68 -5.08 15.45
CA ASP A 40 -15.68 -3.67 15.09
C ASP A 40 -14.87 -3.45 13.80
N LEU A 41 -15.45 -2.69 12.85
CA LEU A 41 -14.75 -2.24 11.66
C LEU A 41 -14.32 -0.79 11.83
N MET A 42 -13.03 -0.54 11.67
CA MET A 42 -12.46 0.81 11.75
C MET A 42 -11.83 1.17 10.40
N GLY A 43 -12.26 2.29 9.85
CA GLY A 43 -11.69 2.83 8.62
C GLY A 43 -10.33 3.48 8.85
N LEU A 44 -9.38 3.24 7.95
CA LEU A 44 -8.14 4.02 7.81
C LEU A 44 -8.25 4.94 6.59
N GLU A 45 -7.35 5.93 6.48
CA GLU A 45 -7.27 6.80 5.31
C GLU A 45 -7.22 5.99 4.00
N PRO A 46 -7.83 6.49 2.91
CA PRO A 46 -7.79 5.78 1.64
C PRO A 46 -6.37 5.72 1.08
N VAL A 47 -6.13 4.73 0.24
CA VAL A 47 -4.90 4.60 -0.54
C VAL A 47 -5.18 4.61 -2.02
N PHE A 48 -4.17 5.02 -2.78
CA PHE A 48 -4.23 5.16 -4.21
C PHE A 48 -3.24 4.25 -4.90
N GLY A 49 -3.55 3.91 -6.13
CA GLY A 49 -2.67 3.17 -7.02
C GLY A 49 -3.08 3.34 -8.46
N LEU A 50 -2.39 2.64 -9.35
CA LEU A 50 -2.63 2.69 -10.79
C LEU A 50 -3.34 1.42 -11.24
N ALA A 51 -4.39 1.57 -12.04
CA ALA A 51 -5.00 0.48 -12.78
C ALA A 51 -4.86 0.71 -14.29
N GLN A 52 -4.74 -0.37 -15.04
CA GLN A 52 -4.79 -0.37 -16.50
C GLN A 52 -5.93 -1.26 -16.99
N GLU A 53 -6.56 -0.84 -18.08
CA GLU A 53 -7.57 -1.62 -18.79
C GLU A 53 -6.90 -2.80 -19.50
N ARG A 54 -7.54 -3.97 -19.41
CA ARG A 54 -7.03 -5.21 -20.00
C ARG A 54 -7.64 -5.42 -21.37
N GLU A 55 -6.88 -6.03 -22.29
CA GLU A 55 -7.38 -6.41 -23.63
C GLU A 55 -8.62 -7.31 -23.56
N ALA A 56 -8.66 -8.23 -22.58
CA ALA A 56 -9.81 -9.11 -22.34
C ALA A 56 -11.01 -8.42 -21.68
N GLY A 57 -10.94 -7.10 -21.47
CA GLY A 57 -11.89 -6.32 -20.68
C GLY A 57 -11.60 -6.33 -19.18
N GLY A 58 -12.12 -5.31 -18.49
CA GLY A 58 -11.89 -5.09 -17.08
C GLY A 58 -10.53 -4.44 -16.79
N TRP A 59 -10.13 -4.46 -15.51
CA TRP A 59 -8.98 -3.70 -15.04
C TRP A 59 -8.01 -4.58 -14.26
N SER A 60 -6.72 -4.24 -14.28
CA SER A 60 -5.69 -4.81 -13.42
C SER A 60 -4.85 -3.73 -12.78
N LEU A 61 -4.38 -3.99 -11.56
CA LEU A 61 -3.46 -3.10 -10.85
C LEU A 61 -2.05 -3.15 -11.43
N HIS A 62 -1.42 -1.99 -11.54
CA HIS A 62 -0.08 -1.80 -12.11
C HIS A 62 0.92 -1.41 -11.02
N GLY A 63 1.41 -2.40 -10.29
CA GLY A 63 2.47 -2.23 -9.29
C GLY A 63 1.95 -1.89 -7.89
N TYR A 64 2.72 -1.08 -7.15
CA TYR A 64 2.51 -0.77 -5.74
C TYR A 64 1.17 -0.06 -5.51
N PHE A 65 0.41 -0.57 -4.54
CA PHE A 65 -0.95 -0.09 -4.23
C PHE A 65 -1.09 0.43 -2.80
N SER A 66 -0.29 1.42 -2.41
CA SER A 66 -0.33 1.98 -1.05
C SER A 66 0.17 3.43 -1.01
N ASN A 67 -0.10 4.18 -2.09
CA ASN A 67 0.18 5.62 -2.15
C ASN A 67 -0.80 6.38 -1.26
N ILE A 68 -0.31 7.40 -0.56
CA ILE A 68 -1.09 8.18 0.41
C ILE A 68 -1.92 9.24 -0.31
N TYR A 69 -1.38 9.80 -1.41
CA TYR A 69 -2.04 10.84 -2.19
C TYR A 69 -2.20 10.43 -3.65
N PRO A 70 -3.24 10.94 -4.35
CA PRO A 70 -3.44 10.70 -5.77
C PRO A 70 -2.22 11.06 -6.62
N GLN A 71 -1.55 12.18 -6.33
CA GLN A 71 -0.39 12.62 -7.10
C GLN A 71 0.73 11.56 -7.15
N GLN A 72 0.99 10.83 -6.07
CA GLN A 72 2.01 9.77 -6.05
C GLN A 72 1.69 8.62 -7.02
N ALA A 73 0.40 8.32 -7.24
CA ALA A 73 -0.01 7.35 -8.25
C ALA A 73 0.16 7.90 -9.68
N ARG A 74 -0.03 9.20 -9.88
CA ARG A 74 0.25 9.88 -11.17
C ARG A 74 1.74 9.89 -11.48
N ASP A 75 2.60 10.16 -10.50
CA ASP A 75 4.06 10.12 -10.65
C ASP A 75 4.56 8.69 -10.95
N SER A 76 3.93 7.69 -10.34
CA SER A 76 4.16 6.28 -10.67
C SER A 76 3.78 5.95 -12.12
N LEU A 77 2.67 6.49 -12.62
CA LEU A 77 2.29 6.37 -14.03
C LEU A 77 3.30 7.07 -14.94
N GLY A 78 3.71 8.30 -14.64
CA GLY A 78 4.72 9.03 -15.41
C GLY A 78 6.03 8.25 -15.52
N SER A 79 6.51 7.71 -14.39
CA SER A 79 7.70 6.84 -14.35
C SER A 79 7.53 5.58 -15.20
N HIS A 80 6.36 4.93 -15.14
CA HIS A 80 6.06 3.76 -15.96
C HIS A 80 6.06 4.07 -17.46
N LEU A 81 5.43 5.18 -17.87
CA LEU A 81 5.37 5.60 -19.27
C LEU A 81 6.76 5.91 -19.83
N ARG A 82 7.66 6.50 -19.04
CA ARG A 82 9.07 6.70 -19.46
C ARG A 82 9.81 5.38 -19.67
N LEU A 83 9.61 4.38 -18.80
CA LEU A 83 10.19 3.05 -18.99
C LEU A 83 9.67 2.38 -20.28
N LEU A 84 8.37 2.51 -20.56
CA LEU A 84 7.80 2.02 -21.82
C LEU A 84 8.33 2.79 -23.03
N ALA A 85 8.53 4.11 -22.91
CA ALA A 85 9.09 4.93 -23.98
C ALA A 85 10.51 4.45 -24.33
N GLN A 86 11.35 4.23 -23.32
CA GLN A 86 12.70 3.70 -23.51
C GLN A 86 12.67 2.32 -24.20
N GLN A 87 11.73 1.45 -23.84
CA GLN A 87 11.57 0.17 -24.51
C GLN A 87 11.13 0.34 -25.98
N ALA A 88 10.17 1.22 -26.26
CA ALA A 88 9.73 1.52 -27.62
C ALA A 88 10.86 2.09 -28.50
N GLU A 89 11.72 2.93 -27.93
CA GLU A 89 12.92 3.42 -28.61
C GLU A 89 13.88 2.28 -28.96
N GLN A 90 14.13 1.36 -28.02
CA GLN A 90 14.96 0.17 -28.25
C GLN A 90 14.38 -0.75 -29.34
N ASP A 91 13.05 -0.84 -29.42
CA ASP A 91 12.33 -1.64 -30.40
C ASP A 91 12.15 -0.93 -31.76
N GLY A 92 12.56 0.33 -31.87
CA GLY A 92 12.45 1.14 -33.09
C GLY A 92 11.03 1.66 -33.40
N ASP A 93 10.13 1.66 -32.42
CA ASP A 93 8.78 2.21 -32.54
C ASP A 93 8.78 3.70 -32.15
N GLU A 94 9.17 4.55 -33.10
CA GLU A 94 9.21 6.01 -32.92
C GLU A 94 7.84 6.61 -32.56
N ALA A 95 6.76 6.02 -33.08
CA ALA A 95 5.41 6.51 -32.85
C ALA A 95 4.95 6.23 -31.41
N ALA A 96 5.19 5.02 -30.90
CA ALA A 96 4.92 4.68 -29.51
C ALA A 96 5.82 5.48 -28.55
N HIS A 97 7.12 5.61 -28.85
CA HIS A 97 8.04 6.43 -28.05
C HIS A 97 7.53 7.87 -27.90
N ALA A 98 7.14 8.52 -29.01
CA ALA A 98 6.64 9.89 -28.98
C ALA A 98 5.33 10.04 -28.18
N GLN A 99 4.39 9.09 -28.32
CA GLN A 99 3.14 9.11 -27.55
C GLN A 99 3.38 8.93 -26.05
N LEU A 100 4.27 7.99 -25.67
CA LEU A 100 4.60 7.68 -24.28
C LEU A 100 5.30 8.85 -23.60
N GLN A 101 6.29 9.47 -24.27
CA GLN A 101 6.96 10.66 -23.74
C GLN A 101 5.98 11.83 -23.57
N HIS A 102 5.15 12.11 -24.58
CA HIS A 102 4.16 13.18 -24.49
C HIS A 102 3.18 12.99 -23.33
N ALA A 103 2.75 11.75 -23.09
CA ALA A 103 1.89 11.42 -21.97
C ALA A 103 2.59 11.60 -20.61
N ALA A 104 3.85 11.17 -20.49
CA ALA A 104 4.65 11.39 -19.28
C ALA A 104 4.86 12.89 -19.00
N ASP A 105 5.19 13.67 -20.03
CA ASP A 105 5.33 15.12 -19.97
C ASP A 105 4.05 15.80 -19.45
N ARG A 106 2.89 15.34 -19.91
CA ARG A 106 1.61 15.89 -19.46
C ARG A 106 1.41 15.65 -17.95
N LEU A 107 1.74 14.47 -17.44
CA LEU A 107 1.61 14.13 -16.02
C LEU A 107 2.54 14.97 -15.13
N ASP A 108 3.67 15.43 -15.67
CA ASP A 108 4.59 16.31 -14.92
C ASP A 108 4.01 17.71 -14.68
N ARG A 109 2.97 18.11 -15.44
CA ARG A 109 2.41 19.47 -15.47
C ARG A 109 0.95 19.52 -15.03
N GLU A 110 0.21 18.44 -15.23
CA GLU A 110 -1.23 18.36 -15.01
C GLU A 110 -1.61 17.21 -14.06
N ARG A 111 -2.65 17.43 -13.25
CA ARG A 111 -3.30 16.38 -12.47
C ARG A 111 -4.27 15.59 -13.34
N VAL A 112 -3.76 14.55 -14.00
CA VAL A 112 -4.55 13.68 -14.88
C VAL A 112 -4.78 12.33 -14.19
N ASP A 113 -6.04 12.03 -13.86
CA ASP A 113 -6.41 10.77 -13.21
C ASP A 113 -6.73 9.64 -14.18
N GLU A 114 -7.01 9.95 -15.46
CA GLU A 114 -7.33 8.97 -16.48
C GLU A 114 -6.75 9.41 -17.83
N MET A 115 -6.07 8.49 -18.51
CA MET A 115 -5.52 8.74 -19.84
C MET A 115 -5.39 7.46 -20.66
N THR A 116 -5.48 7.59 -21.98
CA THR A 116 -5.23 6.49 -22.92
C THR A 116 -3.92 6.76 -23.65
N VAL A 117 -2.99 5.82 -23.59
CA VAL A 117 -1.67 5.91 -24.25
C VAL A 117 -1.42 4.60 -24.98
N CYS A 118 -1.07 4.67 -26.27
CA CYS A 118 -0.88 3.50 -27.11
C CYS A 118 -2.07 2.51 -27.07
N GLY A 119 -3.30 3.03 -26.97
CA GLY A 119 -4.53 2.22 -26.93
C GLY A 119 -4.87 1.61 -25.56
N ILE A 120 -4.03 1.80 -24.53
CA ILE A 120 -4.27 1.28 -23.17
C ILE A 120 -4.78 2.42 -22.29
N ARG A 121 -5.92 2.22 -21.64
CA ARG A 121 -6.47 3.17 -20.67
C ARG A 121 -5.88 2.93 -19.28
N TYR A 122 -5.32 3.97 -18.70
CA TYR A 122 -4.80 4.01 -17.35
C TYR A 122 -5.70 4.88 -16.47
N ARG A 123 -5.87 4.49 -15.20
CA ARG A 123 -6.64 5.24 -14.22
C ARG A 123 -5.97 5.20 -12.85
N VAL A 124 -5.87 6.35 -12.19
CA VAL A 124 -5.62 6.43 -10.74
C VAL A 124 -6.87 5.92 -10.03
N VAL A 125 -6.70 4.89 -9.21
CA VAL A 125 -7.81 4.24 -8.51
C VAL A 125 -7.65 4.37 -7.00
N ARG A 126 -8.78 4.38 -6.32
CA ARG A 126 -8.89 4.58 -4.87
C ARG A 126 -9.39 3.31 -4.19
N ALA A 127 -8.75 2.91 -3.11
CA ALA A 127 -9.29 1.91 -2.20
C ALA A 127 -9.55 2.49 -0.80
N GLU A 128 -10.65 2.07 -0.20
CA GLU A 128 -10.83 2.25 1.24
C GLU A 128 -10.04 1.18 1.98
N GLN A 129 -9.64 1.51 3.20
CA GLN A 129 -8.88 0.64 4.08
C GLN A 129 -9.65 0.40 5.38
N ILE A 130 -9.71 -0.85 5.82
CA ILE A 130 -10.42 -1.24 7.03
C ILE A 130 -9.56 -2.20 7.85
N ILE A 131 -9.56 -1.99 9.16
CA ILE A 131 -9.08 -2.96 10.12
C ILE A 131 -10.26 -3.48 10.95
N ARG A 132 -10.17 -4.74 11.35
CA ARG A 132 -11.04 -5.27 12.39
C ARG A 132 -10.43 -5.01 13.75
N SER A 133 -11.27 -4.76 14.75
CA SER A 133 -10.86 -4.57 16.14
C SER A 133 -11.85 -5.21 17.09
N GLY A 134 -11.38 -5.50 18.29
CA GLY A 134 -12.17 -6.06 19.37
C GLY A 134 -11.61 -5.64 20.74
N PRO A 135 -12.07 -6.25 21.84
CA PRO A 135 -11.64 -5.89 23.19
C PRO A 135 -10.13 -5.98 23.42
N GLU A 136 -9.44 -6.84 22.69
CA GLU A 136 -7.98 -7.04 22.77
C GLU A 136 -7.19 -6.15 21.80
N GLY A 137 -7.85 -5.24 21.08
CA GLY A 137 -7.26 -4.40 20.05
C GLY A 137 -7.47 -4.92 18.61
N PRO A 138 -6.69 -4.40 17.64
CA PRO A 138 -6.87 -4.72 16.22
C PRO A 138 -6.48 -6.16 15.89
N GLU A 139 -7.10 -6.72 14.86
CA GLU A 139 -6.88 -8.09 14.39
C GLU A 139 -5.42 -8.29 13.95
N PRO A 140 -4.69 -9.28 14.51
CA PRO A 140 -3.37 -9.66 14.03
C PRO A 140 -3.44 -10.47 12.71
N PRO A 141 -2.32 -10.71 12.02
CA PRO A 141 -2.28 -11.69 10.94
C PRO A 141 -2.88 -13.04 11.36
N ARG A 142 -3.61 -13.66 10.44
CA ARG A 142 -4.17 -15.01 10.59
C ARG A 142 -3.11 -16.06 10.32
N ASN A 143 -3.34 -17.30 10.73
CA ASN A 143 -2.40 -18.39 10.44
C ASN A 143 -2.43 -18.74 8.94
N SER A 144 -3.58 -18.55 8.29
CA SER A 144 -3.75 -18.73 6.84
C SER A 144 -3.08 -17.64 6.00
N ASP A 145 -2.55 -16.57 6.62
CA ASP A 145 -1.96 -15.46 5.89
C ASP A 145 -0.59 -15.82 5.32
N PRO A 146 -0.30 -15.51 4.04
CA PRO A 146 1.01 -15.80 3.46
C PRO A 146 2.12 -15.03 4.18
N ASP A 147 3.01 -15.77 4.84
CA ASP A 147 4.22 -15.23 5.48
C ASP A 147 5.49 -16.01 5.09
N PRO A 148 5.79 -16.14 3.78
CA PRO A 148 6.78 -17.08 3.27
C PRO A 148 8.23 -16.64 3.45
N ALA A 149 8.48 -15.36 3.75
CA ALA A 149 9.82 -14.82 3.83
C ALA A 149 10.52 -15.24 5.14
N GLU A 150 11.82 -15.47 5.03
CA GLU A 150 12.71 -15.50 6.18
C GLU A 150 12.98 -14.07 6.68
N PRO A 151 13.40 -13.90 7.95
CA PRO A 151 13.74 -12.58 8.48
C PRO A 151 14.85 -11.89 7.66
N GLY A 152 14.59 -10.66 7.24
CA GLY A 152 15.44 -9.85 6.37
C GLY A 152 15.18 -10.02 4.86
N GLU A 153 14.39 -11.02 4.46
CA GLU A 153 14.22 -11.43 3.06
C GLU A 153 12.85 -11.04 2.49
N ALA A 154 12.01 -10.32 3.25
CA ALA A 154 10.65 -10.01 2.80
C ALA A 154 10.60 -9.14 1.54
N HIS A 155 11.65 -8.36 1.27
CA HIS A 155 11.80 -7.54 0.07
C HIS A 155 11.88 -8.36 -1.23
N HIS A 156 12.12 -9.68 -1.15
CA HIS A 156 12.07 -10.59 -2.29
C HIS A 156 10.67 -11.14 -2.57
N VAL A 157 9.71 -10.97 -1.65
CA VAL A 157 8.34 -11.43 -1.85
C VAL A 157 7.65 -10.50 -2.86
N PRO A 158 7.10 -11.05 -3.97
CA PRO A 158 6.36 -10.24 -4.92
C PRO A 158 5.13 -9.59 -4.28
N ASP A 159 4.89 -8.32 -4.58
CA ASP A 159 3.66 -7.64 -4.18
C ASP A 159 2.45 -8.31 -4.88
N PRO A 160 1.49 -8.89 -4.13
CA PRO A 160 0.34 -9.58 -4.68
C PRO A 160 -0.63 -8.65 -5.41
N THR A 161 -0.48 -7.32 -5.25
CA THR A 161 -1.28 -6.33 -5.98
C THR A 161 -0.77 -6.14 -7.40
N LYS A 162 0.49 -6.46 -7.70
CA LYS A 162 1.03 -6.33 -9.06
C LYS A 162 0.33 -7.30 -10.01
N GLY A 163 -0.39 -6.77 -11.00
CA GLY A 163 -1.18 -7.54 -11.95
C GLY A 163 -2.49 -8.10 -11.39
N PHE A 164 -2.87 -7.73 -10.17
CA PHE A 164 -4.13 -8.18 -9.57
C PHE A 164 -5.32 -7.70 -10.41
N VAL A 165 -6.17 -8.63 -10.82
CA VAL A 165 -7.35 -8.33 -11.65
C VAL A 165 -8.48 -7.80 -10.76
N ILE A 166 -8.92 -6.58 -11.05
CA ILE A 166 -10.09 -5.98 -10.41
C ILE A 166 -11.33 -6.52 -11.12
N ASP A 167 -11.85 -7.64 -10.62
CA ASP A 167 -13.04 -8.28 -11.17
C ASP A 167 -14.14 -8.43 -10.10
N PRO A 168 -15.26 -7.69 -10.24
CA PRO A 168 -16.38 -7.82 -9.31
C PRO A 168 -17.12 -9.16 -9.44
N VAL A 169 -16.90 -9.93 -10.52
CA VAL A 169 -17.62 -11.19 -10.80
C VAL A 169 -16.90 -12.42 -10.29
N LEU A 170 -15.65 -12.31 -9.86
CA LEU A 170 -14.95 -13.46 -9.26
C LEU A 170 -15.71 -13.93 -8.00
N PRO A 171 -16.04 -15.23 -7.91
CA PRO A 171 -16.65 -15.79 -6.72
C PRO A 171 -15.78 -15.52 -5.49
N THR A 172 -16.43 -15.14 -4.40
CA THR A 172 -15.81 -14.84 -3.12
C THR A 172 -16.30 -15.85 -2.09
N SER A 173 -15.52 -16.11 -1.04
CA SER A 173 -15.95 -17.00 0.04
C SER A 173 -17.12 -16.39 0.85
N PRO A 174 -17.91 -17.17 1.61
CA PRO A 174 -18.99 -16.63 2.42
C PRO A 174 -18.57 -15.50 3.37
N ALA A 175 -17.44 -15.64 4.08
CA ALA A 175 -16.92 -14.60 4.98
C ALA A 175 -16.52 -13.33 4.21
N GLN A 176 -15.89 -13.47 3.04
CA GLN A 176 -15.57 -12.33 2.18
C GLN A 176 -16.84 -11.68 1.59
N ALA A 177 -17.89 -12.45 1.29
CA ALA A 177 -19.17 -11.93 0.81
C ALA A 177 -19.87 -11.07 1.88
N LEU A 178 -19.84 -11.54 3.13
CA LEU A 178 -20.32 -10.77 4.27
C LEU A 178 -19.49 -9.50 4.48
N LEU A 179 -18.16 -9.60 4.41
CA LEU A 179 -17.30 -8.42 4.46
C LEU A 179 -17.64 -7.43 3.36
N LYS A 180 -17.71 -7.85 2.08
CA LYS A 180 -18.12 -6.98 0.96
C LYS A 180 -19.47 -6.32 1.25
N THR A 181 -20.43 -7.04 1.82
CA THR A 181 -21.75 -6.49 2.19
C THR A 181 -21.63 -5.39 3.25
N ASP A 182 -20.82 -5.61 4.29
CA ASP A 182 -20.57 -4.62 5.34
C ASP A 182 -19.86 -3.39 4.75
N LEU A 183 -18.83 -3.59 3.92
CA LEU A 183 -18.05 -2.54 3.28
C LEU A 183 -18.85 -1.70 2.28
N LEU A 184 -19.73 -2.32 1.51
CA LEU A 184 -20.63 -1.59 0.60
C LEU A 184 -21.60 -0.66 1.34
N ARG A 185 -21.93 -0.99 2.60
CA ARG A 185 -22.78 -0.17 3.49
C ARG A 185 -22.01 0.91 4.22
N LEU A 186 -20.68 0.82 4.33
CA LEU A 186 -19.86 1.87 4.93
C LEU A 186 -20.02 3.16 4.12
N THR A 187 -20.58 4.18 4.77
CA THR A 187 -20.84 5.49 4.15
C THR A 187 -19.71 6.48 4.37
N HIS A 188 -18.86 6.28 5.38
CA HIS A 188 -17.67 7.06 5.64
C HIS A 188 -16.84 6.38 6.74
N LEU A 189 -15.56 6.73 6.78
CA LEU A 189 -14.64 6.33 7.84
C LEU A 189 -14.91 7.20 9.08
N THR A 190 -14.68 6.67 10.28
CA THR A 190 -14.81 7.44 11.53
C THR A 190 -13.89 8.65 11.50
N GLY A 191 -14.42 9.85 11.78
CA GLY A 191 -13.67 11.11 11.72
C GLY A 191 -13.68 11.82 10.37
N ALA A 192 -14.37 11.27 9.35
CA ALA A 192 -14.49 11.91 8.05
C ALA A 192 -15.21 13.27 8.12
N THR A 193 -14.71 14.23 7.35
CA THR A 193 -15.32 15.56 7.20
C THR A 193 -16.71 15.47 6.54
N PRO A 194 -17.59 16.47 6.70
CA PRO A 194 -18.89 16.47 6.01
C PRO A 194 -18.80 16.40 4.48
N HIS A 195 -17.69 16.85 3.89
CA HIS A 195 -17.45 16.75 2.45
C HIS A 195 -17.13 15.32 2.06
N ALA A 196 -16.20 14.68 2.78
CA ALA A 196 -15.88 13.26 2.57
C ALA A 196 -17.08 12.34 2.77
N GLN A 197 -17.98 12.66 3.72
CA GLN A 197 -19.24 11.92 3.90
C GLN A 197 -20.17 12.02 2.68
N ARG A 198 -20.27 13.18 2.04
CA ARG A 198 -21.10 13.37 0.84
C ARG A 198 -20.49 12.68 -0.37
N ASP A 199 -19.17 12.76 -0.53
CA ASP A 199 -18.48 12.12 -1.64
C ASP A 199 -18.61 10.60 -1.53
N ALA A 200 -18.44 10.04 -0.33
CA ALA A 200 -18.64 8.61 -0.09
C ALA A 200 -20.10 8.15 -0.28
N ALA A 201 -21.09 8.97 0.10
CA ALA A 201 -22.50 8.70 -0.21
C ALA A 201 -22.77 8.69 -1.72
N THR A 202 -22.18 9.63 -2.46
CA THR A 202 -22.27 9.72 -3.92
C THR A 202 -21.61 8.52 -4.59
N ALA A 203 -20.41 8.13 -4.12
CA ALA A 203 -19.67 6.98 -4.60
C ALA A 203 -20.48 5.69 -4.50
N ARG A 204 -21.28 5.49 -3.45
CA ARG A 204 -22.16 4.32 -3.33
C ARG A 204 -23.19 4.20 -4.46
N HIS A 205 -23.62 5.33 -5.04
CA HIS A 205 -24.58 5.33 -6.14
C HIS A 205 -23.91 5.10 -7.50
N HIS A 206 -22.78 5.76 -7.76
CA HIS A 206 -22.06 5.66 -9.02
C HIS A 206 -21.20 4.39 -9.13
N HIS A 207 -20.67 3.92 -8.00
CA HIS A 207 -19.82 2.73 -7.87
C HIS A 207 -20.42 1.75 -6.85
N PRO A 208 -21.58 1.12 -7.16
CA PRO A 208 -22.30 0.26 -6.23
C PRO A 208 -21.65 -1.12 -6.03
N GLY A 209 -20.67 -1.48 -6.87
CA GLY A 209 -19.90 -2.72 -6.75
C GLY A 209 -18.65 -2.58 -5.90
N ALA A 210 -18.02 -3.72 -5.59
CA ALA A 210 -16.74 -3.74 -4.88
C ALA A 210 -15.88 -4.96 -5.26
N ALA A 211 -14.58 -4.74 -5.36
CA ALA A 211 -13.57 -5.79 -5.35
C ALA A 211 -12.73 -5.68 -4.07
N LEU A 212 -12.47 -6.82 -3.43
CA LEU A 212 -11.50 -6.91 -2.35
C LEU A 212 -10.11 -7.05 -2.97
N LEU A 213 -9.16 -6.27 -2.48
CA LEU A 213 -7.76 -6.41 -2.86
C LEU A 213 -7.08 -7.45 -1.95
N PRO A 214 -5.91 -7.97 -2.35
CA PRO A 214 -5.07 -8.74 -1.45
C PRO A 214 -4.85 -7.97 -0.13
N THR A 215 -4.97 -8.69 0.97
CA THR A 215 -4.74 -8.12 2.30
C THR A 215 -3.31 -7.62 2.42
N THR A 216 -3.13 -6.53 3.16
CA THR A 216 -1.83 -5.97 3.52
C THR A 216 -1.74 -5.87 5.04
N TYR A 217 -0.56 -5.56 5.55
CA TYR A 217 -0.29 -5.48 6.98
C TYR A 217 0.29 -4.12 7.30
N CYS A 218 0.09 -3.65 8.53
CA CYS A 218 0.80 -2.48 9.01
C CYS A 218 1.14 -2.66 10.47
N LEU A 219 2.00 -1.80 10.98
CA LEU A 219 2.30 -1.74 12.39
C LEU A 219 1.36 -0.76 13.08
N ALA A 220 0.75 -1.18 14.18
CA ALA A 220 0.07 -0.30 15.11
C ALA A 220 0.77 -0.28 16.47
N GLU A 221 0.75 0.86 17.14
CA GLU A 221 1.24 1.05 18.50
C GLU A 221 0.10 1.53 19.39
N GLU A 222 0.03 0.98 20.59
CA GLU A 222 -0.92 1.41 21.61
C GLU A 222 -0.35 2.63 22.35
N GLU A 223 -1.02 3.77 22.18
CA GLU A 223 -0.70 5.03 22.86
C GLU A 223 -1.93 5.49 23.65
N ASN A 224 -1.78 5.66 24.97
CA ASN A 224 -2.86 6.12 25.86
C ASN A 224 -4.15 5.28 25.74
N GLY A 225 -4.01 3.96 25.63
CA GLY A 225 -5.12 3.02 25.49
C GLY A 225 -5.79 3.03 24.11
N ARG A 226 -5.14 3.62 23.10
CA ARG A 226 -5.65 3.66 21.73
C ARG A 226 -4.60 3.16 20.75
N TRP A 227 -5.01 2.27 19.86
CA TRP A 227 -4.18 1.79 18.77
C TRP A 227 -4.07 2.84 17.66
N ARG A 228 -2.84 3.10 17.22
CA ARG A 228 -2.55 4.02 16.12
C ARG A 228 -1.62 3.36 15.10
N PRO A 229 -1.88 3.50 13.79
CA PRO A 229 -0.95 3.03 12.77
C PRO A 229 0.39 3.79 12.86
N ARG A 230 1.50 3.12 12.57
CA ARG A 230 2.88 3.64 12.69
C ARG A 230 3.72 3.49 11.42
N THR A 231 3.50 2.43 10.65
CA THR A 231 4.29 2.16 9.45
C THR A 231 3.42 2.24 8.21
N ARG A 232 4.08 2.30 7.06
CA ARG A 232 3.47 2.01 5.76
C ARG A 232 2.98 0.56 5.71
N HIS A 233 2.20 0.30 4.67
CA HIS A 233 1.73 -1.02 4.29
C HIS A 233 2.89 -1.96 3.97
N ALA A 234 2.77 -3.17 4.48
CA ALA A 234 3.67 -4.28 4.29
C ALA A 234 2.96 -5.39 3.52
N THR A 235 3.68 -6.03 2.61
CA THR A 235 3.16 -7.08 1.74
C THR A 235 2.83 -8.35 2.51
N THR A 236 3.64 -8.68 3.52
CA THR A 236 3.50 -9.85 4.39
C THR A 236 3.66 -9.45 5.86
N PRO A 237 3.29 -10.31 6.82
CA PRO A 237 3.64 -10.08 8.22
C PRO A 237 5.15 -9.94 8.43
N GLN A 238 5.98 -10.73 7.75
CA GLN A 238 7.43 -10.63 7.83
C GLN A 238 7.96 -9.31 7.27
N ASP A 239 7.36 -8.76 6.21
CA ASP A 239 7.71 -7.43 5.69
C ASP A 239 7.47 -6.34 6.75
N ALA A 240 6.39 -6.45 7.53
CA ALA A 240 6.13 -5.54 8.66
C ALA A 240 7.19 -5.69 9.76
N ARG A 241 7.65 -6.92 10.05
CA ARG A 241 8.72 -7.19 11.02
C ARG A 241 10.07 -6.67 10.54
N ASP A 242 10.42 -6.91 9.29
CA ASP A 242 11.68 -6.47 8.68
C ASP A 242 11.74 -4.93 8.64
N THR A 243 10.64 -4.28 8.25
CA THR A 243 10.50 -2.81 8.27
C THR A 243 10.71 -2.26 9.69
N LEU A 244 10.11 -2.90 10.69
CA LEU A 244 10.30 -2.50 12.07
C LEU A 244 11.72 -2.76 12.56
N ALA A 245 12.29 -3.92 12.30
CA ALA A 245 13.64 -4.27 12.71
C ALA A 245 14.67 -3.28 12.12
N TYR A 246 14.50 -2.91 10.85
CA TYR A 246 15.25 -1.84 10.20
C TYR A 246 15.05 -0.50 10.90
N SER A 247 13.80 -0.14 11.21
CA SER A 247 13.51 1.10 11.95
C SER A 247 14.22 1.13 13.30
N LEU A 248 14.16 0.05 14.08
CA LEU A 248 14.80 -0.03 15.40
C LEU A 248 16.33 0.05 15.35
N ARG A 249 16.95 -0.48 14.29
CA ARG A 249 18.42 -0.49 14.14
C ARG A 249 18.98 0.76 13.47
N VAL A 250 18.21 1.39 12.58
CA VAL A 250 18.69 2.45 11.69
C VAL A 250 17.94 3.76 11.90
N LEU A 251 16.62 3.77 11.76
CA LEU A 251 15.85 5.02 11.74
C LEU A 251 15.66 5.61 13.14
N ASP A 252 15.09 4.84 14.06
CA ASP A 252 14.76 5.28 15.42
C ASP A 252 15.99 5.80 16.19
N PRO A 253 17.18 5.17 16.13
CA PRO A 253 18.40 5.69 16.76
C PRO A 253 18.76 7.12 16.39
N VAL A 254 18.58 7.49 15.12
CA VAL A 254 18.91 8.83 14.61
C VAL A 254 17.74 9.79 14.85
N MET A 255 16.53 9.37 14.48
CA MET A 255 15.34 10.23 14.54
C MET A 255 14.96 10.61 15.97
N LYS A 256 15.25 9.74 16.94
CA LYS A 256 14.96 9.98 18.36
C LYS A 256 16.19 10.41 19.16
N ASN A 257 17.35 10.56 18.51
CA ASN A 257 18.64 10.87 19.15
C ASN A 257 18.94 9.94 20.34
N LEU A 258 18.78 8.63 20.14
CA LEU A 258 18.93 7.64 21.20
C LEU A 258 20.38 7.57 21.70
N ASP A 259 20.56 7.45 23.01
CA ASP A 259 21.86 7.17 23.61
C ASP A 259 22.30 5.70 23.40
N GLU A 260 23.53 5.35 23.76
CA GLU A 260 24.04 3.99 23.52
C GLU A 260 23.29 2.90 24.30
N THR A 261 22.76 3.23 25.48
CA THR A 261 21.97 2.29 26.29
C THR A 261 20.62 2.03 25.62
N GLU A 262 19.97 3.08 25.14
CA GLU A 262 18.72 3.00 24.39
C GLU A 262 18.92 2.27 23.06
N ARG A 263 19.98 2.59 22.31
CA ARG A 263 20.35 1.90 21.08
C ARG A 263 20.56 0.40 21.32
N ALA A 264 21.21 0.00 22.41
CA ALA A 264 21.38 -1.41 22.76
C ALA A 264 20.04 -2.11 22.98
N ALA A 265 19.11 -1.49 23.73
CA ALA A 265 17.78 -2.04 23.96
C ALA A 265 16.96 -2.17 22.66
N TYR A 266 17.10 -1.21 21.74
CA TYR A 266 16.44 -1.25 20.43
C TYR A 266 17.02 -2.34 19.53
N ARG A 267 18.35 -2.54 19.52
CA ARG A 267 18.99 -3.64 18.78
C ARG A 267 18.53 -5.00 19.32
N GLU A 268 18.49 -5.18 20.64
CA GLU A 268 17.99 -6.41 21.27
C GLU A 268 16.52 -6.67 20.91
N ALA A 269 15.69 -5.62 20.88
CA ALA A 269 14.30 -5.75 20.44
C ALA A 269 14.20 -6.19 18.97
N ALA A 270 15.05 -5.65 18.10
CA ALA A 270 15.13 -6.06 16.70
C ALA A 270 15.61 -7.51 16.54
N ASP A 271 16.57 -7.96 17.35
CA ASP A 271 17.03 -9.35 17.33
C ASP A 271 15.92 -10.33 17.73
N ARG A 272 15.09 -9.98 18.73
CA ARG A 272 13.91 -10.77 19.09
C ARG A 272 12.85 -10.84 17.98
N LEU A 273 12.69 -9.77 17.18
CA LEU A 273 11.79 -9.78 16.02
C LEU A 273 12.27 -10.78 14.97
N ASP A 274 13.58 -10.77 14.67
CA ASP A 274 14.19 -11.69 13.72
C ASP A 274 14.06 -13.15 14.19
N GLU A 275 14.24 -13.42 15.49
CA GLU A 275 14.24 -14.78 16.04
C GLU A 275 12.83 -15.36 16.24
N GLN A 276 11.90 -14.60 16.81
CA GLN A 276 10.63 -15.12 17.31
C GLN A 276 9.47 -14.89 16.34
N ARG A 277 9.66 -13.99 15.35
CA ARG A 277 8.63 -13.58 14.38
C ARG A 277 7.26 -13.28 15.02
N PRO A 278 7.19 -12.49 16.11
CA PRO A 278 5.95 -12.29 16.82
C PRO A 278 4.99 -11.37 16.05
N SER A 279 3.68 -11.51 16.28
CA SER A 279 2.66 -10.55 15.82
C SER A 279 2.35 -9.47 16.86
N HIS A 280 2.73 -9.69 18.12
CA HIS A 280 2.60 -8.77 19.26
C HIS A 280 3.95 -8.60 19.93
N PHE A 281 4.33 -7.37 20.23
CA PHE A 281 5.64 -7.14 20.82
C PHE A 281 5.64 -5.94 21.75
N HIS A 282 6.40 -6.10 22.84
CA HIS A 282 6.55 -5.10 23.87
C HIS A 282 8.05 -4.88 24.12
N PHE A 283 8.47 -3.63 24.12
CA PHE A 283 9.84 -3.25 24.50
C PHE A 283 9.86 -1.79 24.93
N THR A 284 10.72 -1.44 25.89
CA THR A 284 10.89 -0.05 26.38
C THR A 284 9.56 0.68 26.65
N GLY A 285 8.56 -0.02 27.22
CA GLY A 285 7.23 0.55 27.50
C GLY A 285 6.31 0.75 26.29
N ARG A 286 6.76 0.41 25.08
CA ARG A 286 5.96 0.44 23.85
C ARG A 286 5.22 -0.87 23.68
N HIS A 287 3.96 -0.81 23.29
CA HIS A 287 3.17 -1.99 22.92
C HIS A 287 2.75 -1.85 21.47
N LEU A 288 3.17 -2.80 20.66
CA LEU A 288 2.95 -2.76 19.23
C LEU A 288 2.42 -4.10 18.72
N ARG A 289 1.75 -4.04 17.57
CA ARG A 289 1.08 -5.16 16.94
C ARG A 289 1.16 -5.01 15.43
N ILE A 290 1.41 -6.12 14.75
CA ILE A 290 1.16 -6.23 13.31
C ILE A 290 -0.34 -6.37 13.13
N VAL A 291 -0.93 -5.52 12.32
CA VAL A 291 -2.37 -5.44 12.09
C VAL A 291 -2.68 -5.87 10.67
N ARG A 292 -3.70 -6.72 10.54
CA ARG A 292 -4.26 -7.13 9.25
C ARG A 292 -5.16 -6.01 8.70
N VAL A 293 -4.90 -5.59 7.47
CA VAL A 293 -5.63 -4.49 6.81
C VAL A 293 -6.32 -4.99 5.55
N GLU A 294 -7.66 -4.97 5.57
CA GLU A 294 -8.47 -5.28 4.40
C GLU A 294 -8.63 -4.02 3.54
N ARG A 295 -8.52 -4.18 2.23
CA ARG A 295 -8.66 -3.09 1.25
C ARG A 295 -9.74 -3.42 0.25
N PHE A 296 -10.54 -2.43 -0.15
CA PHE A 296 -11.52 -2.62 -1.21
C PHE A 296 -11.64 -1.42 -2.13
N ILE A 297 -11.84 -1.71 -3.41
CA ILE A 297 -12.09 -0.72 -4.46
C ILE A 297 -13.58 -0.76 -4.81
N ARG A 298 -14.23 0.40 -4.86
CA ARG A 298 -15.59 0.51 -5.39
C ARG A 298 -15.59 0.45 -6.91
N ILE A 299 -16.61 -0.17 -7.50
CA ILE A 299 -16.69 -0.41 -8.95
C ILE A 299 -18.04 0.06 -9.49
N GLY A 300 -17.98 0.86 -10.54
CA GLY A 300 -19.13 1.35 -11.30
C GLY A 300 -19.16 0.78 -12.72
N PRO A 301 -20.11 1.23 -13.56
CA PRO A 301 -20.21 0.83 -14.96
C PRO A 301 -18.92 1.08 -15.74
N ASP A 302 -18.23 2.18 -15.45
CA ASP A 302 -17.02 2.61 -16.15
C ASP A 302 -15.72 2.10 -15.48
N GLY A 303 -15.84 1.17 -14.52
CA GLY A 303 -14.70 0.54 -13.84
C GLY A 303 -14.47 0.99 -12.39
N PRO A 304 -13.25 0.85 -11.87
CA PRO A 304 -12.90 1.19 -10.49
C PRO A 304 -13.01 2.70 -10.22
N GLU A 305 -13.40 3.04 -9.00
CA GLU A 305 -13.51 4.41 -8.51
C GLU A 305 -12.12 5.09 -8.48
N GLY A 306 -12.06 6.32 -8.99
CA GLY A 306 -10.87 7.18 -8.90
C GLY A 306 -10.83 8.01 -7.60
N PRO A 307 -9.89 8.97 -7.50
CA PRO A 307 -9.87 9.92 -6.40
C PRO A 307 -11.17 10.71 -6.26
N ARG A 308 -11.57 10.99 -5.02
CA ARG A 308 -12.71 11.84 -4.70
C ARG A 308 -12.25 13.29 -4.54
N PRO A 309 -13.13 14.28 -4.80
CA PRO A 309 -12.82 15.69 -4.53
C PRO A 309 -12.39 15.97 -3.08
N SER A 310 -12.88 15.20 -2.11
CA SER A 310 -12.50 15.33 -0.69
C SER A 310 -11.16 14.69 -0.32
N ASP A 311 -10.56 13.89 -1.21
CA ASP A 311 -9.30 13.22 -0.89
C ASP A 311 -8.15 14.25 -0.87
N PRO A 312 -7.26 14.21 0.14
CA PRO A 312 -6.10 15.09 0.17
C PRO A 312 -5.18 14.84 -1.03
N ASP A 313 -4.83 15.92 -1.74
CA ASP A 313 -3.87 15.89 -2.85
C ASP A 313 -2.96 17.13 -2.76
N PRO A 314 -2.16 17.22 -1.68
CA PRO A 314 -1.37 18.41 -1.38
C PRO A 314 -0.20 18.59 -2.36
N ASP A 315 0.33 17.49 -2.88
CA ASP A 315 1.50 17.49 -3.75
C ASP A 315 1.10 17.96 -5.16
N PRO A 316 1.75 19.00 -5.72
CA PRO A 316 1.55 19.40 -7.11
C PRO A 316 2.30 18.45 -8.07
N PRO A 317 1.96 18.45 -9.36
CA PRO A 317 2.77 17.76 -10.39
C PRO A 317 4.25 18.17 -10.33
N ILE A 318 5.17 17.27 -10.66
CA ILE A 318 6.60 17.45 -10.35
C ILE A 318 7.22 18.72 -10.93
N LEU A 319 6.85 19.15 -12.15
CA LEU A 319 7.37 20.41 -12.71
C LEU A 319 6.70 21.63 -12.11
N VAL A 320 5.46 21.51 -11.63
CA VAL A 320 4.80 22.57 -10.87
C VAL A 320 5.45 22.68 -9.48
N GLN A 321 5.81 21.55 -8.86
CA GLN A 321 6.56 21.53 -7.60
C GLN A 321 7.93 22.20 -7.76
N ASP A 322 8.70 21.79 -8.77
CA ASP A 322 10.00 22.38 -9.09
C ASP A 322 9.90 23.90 -9.30
N GLN A 323 8.92 24.35 -10.10
CA GLN A 323 8.68 25.77 -10.32
C GLN A 323 8.37 26.51 -9.01
N GLN A 324 7.48 25.99 -8.17
CA GLN A 324 7.12 26.61 -6.89
C GLN A 324 8.32 26.69 -5.92
N LEU A 325 9.13 25.63 -5.86
CA LEU A 325 10.34 25.61 -5.04
C LEU A 325 11.37 26.63 -5.53
N ARG A 326 11.51 26.84 -6.84
CA ARG A 326 12.38 27.89 -7.39
C ARG A 326 11.83 29.29 -7.15
N GLU A 327 10.52 29.49 -7.31
CA GLU A 327 9.85 30.79 -7.06
C GLU A 327 9.93 31.22 -5.59
N THR A 328 9.89 30.26 -4.67
CA THR A 328 10.06 30.48 -3.23
C THR A 328 11.53 30.60 -2.80
N GLY A 329 12.47 30.30 -3.71
CA GLY A 329 13.90 30.31 -3.43
C GLY A 329 14.40 29.12 -2.63
N GLU A 330 13.58 28.08 -2.46
CA GLU A 330 13.97 26.81 -1.84
C GLU A 330 14.86 25.97 -2.77
N LEU A 331 14.73 26.14 -4.09
CA LEU A 331 15.66 25.62 -5.08
C LEU A 331 16.39 26.75 -5.82
N PRO A 332 17.69 26.57 -6.15
CA PRO A 332 18.42 27.55 -6.95
C PRO A 332 17.86 27.64 -8.38
N PRO A 333 18.08 28.77 -9.10
CA PRO A 333 17.62 28.95 -10.47
C PRO A 333 18.27 27.93 -11.40
N ASP A 334 17.53 27.36 -12.36
CA ASP A 334 18.01 26.25 -13.19
C ASP A 334 19.24 26.65 -14.03
N ASN A 335 20.41 26.13 -13.64
CA ASN A 335 21.68 26.32 -14.31
C ASN A 335 22.55 25.07 -14.08
N ASP A 336 23.18 24.56 -15.14
CA ASP A 336 24.04 23.37 -15.15
C ASP A 336 25.25 23.47 -14.19
N GLU A 337 25.52 24.67 -13.64
CA GLU A 337 26.64 24.97 -12.76
C GLU A 337 26.26 25.11 -11.27
N ASN A 338 25.01 24.89 -10.89
CA ASN A 338 24.64 25.01 -9.48
C ASN A 338 25.28 23.87 -8.66
N PRO A 339 26.12 24.17 -7.65
CA PRO A 339 26.52 23.16 -6.69
C PRO A 339 25.28 22.65 -5.96
N GLU A 340 25.27 21.36 -5.60
CA GLU A 340 24.26 20.83 -4.68
C GLU A 340 24.20 21.74 -3.44
N PRO A 341 22.99 22.15 -3.01
CA PRO A 341 22.87 23.02 -1.85
C PRO A 341 23.49 22.35 -0.63
N ASP A 342 24.40 23.05 0.04
CA ASP A 342 24.98 22.58 1.30
C ASP A 342 23.84 22.37 2.32
N LEU A 343 23.61 21.12 2.69
CA LEU A 343 22.64 20.80 3.73
C LEU A 343 23.11 21.40 5.07
N PRO A 344 22.18 21.91 5.89
CA PRO A 344 22.47 22.32 7.26
C PRO A 344 23.32 21.26 8.00
N PRO A 345 24.34 21.66 8.79
CA PRO A 345 25.27 20.70 9.41
C PRO A 345 24.61 19.59 10.24
N ASP A 346 23.46 19.87 10.86
CA ASP A 346 22.67 18.91 11.63
C ASP A 346 21.96 17.88 10.72
N ILE A 347 21.45 18.31 9.57
CA ILE A 347 20.88 17.42 8.56
C ILE A 347 21.99 16.54 7.95
N THR A 348 23.15 17.13 7.64
CA THR A 348 24.31 16.40 7.14
C THR A 348 24.77 15.33 8.13
N ALA A 349 24.94 15.68 9.42
CA ALA A 349 25.33 14.72 10.45
C ALA A 349 24.29 13.58 10.62
N ARG A 350 22.99 13.88 10.54
CA ARG A 350 21.94 12.85 10.57
C ARG A 350 21.98 11.94 9.34
N HIS A 351 22.19 12.51 8.15
CA HIS A 351 22.33 11.72 6.93
C HIS A 351 23.56 10.81 6.97
N GLU A 352 24.71 11.31 7.43
CA GLU A 352 25.93 10.52 7.60
C GLU A 352 25.71 9.36 8.58
N GLU A 353 25.06 9.62 9.72
CA GLU A 353 24.76 8.59 10.71
C GLU A 353 23.76 7.55 10.19
N LEU A 354 22.69 7.98 9.51
CA LEU A 354 21.73 7.07 8.86
C LEU A 354 22.43 6.20 7.82
N PHE A 355 23.28 6.78 6.99
CA PHE A 355 24.05 6.05 5.98
C PHE A 355 24.98 5.02 6.62
N ARG A 356 25.71 5.41 7.66
CA ARG A 356 26.58 4.52 8.43
C ARG A 356 25.82 3.34 9.03
N LEU A 357 24.68 3.59 9.68
CA LEU A 357 23.84 2.53 10.27
C LEU A 357 23.21 1.63 9.20
N SER A 358 22.83 2.20 8.05
CA SER A 358 22.27 1.44 6.92
C SER A 358 23.30 0.46 6.35
N ILE A 359 24.56 0.89 6.19
CA ILE A 359 25.65 -0.01 5.77
C ILE A 359 25.86 -1.13 6.79
N GLN A 360 25.89 -0.79 8.08
CA GLN A 360 26.07 -1.79 9.14
C GLN A 360 24.95 -2.84 9.16
N GLU A 361 23.69 -2.42 8.96
CA GLU A 361 22.57 -3.36 8.88
C GLU A 361 22.66 -4.24 7.64
N LYS A 362 23.05 -3.68 6.49
CA LYS A 362 23.25 -4.46 5.26
C LYS A 362 24.33 -5.53 5.44
N GLU A 363 25.48 -5.16 6.01
CA GLU A 363 26.56 -6.12 6.29
C GLU A 363 26.12 -7.21 7.29
N ARG A 364 25.28 -6.86 8.28
CA ARG A 364 24.71 -7.84 9.22
C ARG A 364 23.81 -8.83 8.50
N GLN A 365 22.91 -8.35 7.65
CA GLN A 365 22.00 -9.19 6.86
C GLN A 365 22.78 -10.14 5.94
N GLU A 366 23.79 -9.64 5.24
CA GLU A 366 24.66 -10.47 4.38
C GLU A 366 25.36 -11.59 5.18
N LYS A 367 25.89 -11.28 6.37
CA LYS A 367 26.52 -12.29 7.25
C LYS A 367 25.52 -13.34 7.72
N LEU A 368 24.29 -12.94 8.06
CA LEU A 368 23.23 -13.86 8.47
C LEU A 368 22.80 -14.76 7.32
N MET A 369 22.64 -14.21 6.12
CA MET A 369 22.31 -14.96 4.92
C MET A 369 23.41 -16.01 4.61
N GLN A 370 24.68 -15.61 4.66
CA GLN A 370 25.81 -16.54 4.47
C GLN A 370 25.85 -17.65 5.53
N ALA A 371 25.63 -17.30 6.80
CA ALA A 371 25.59 -18.29 7.89
C ALA A 371 24.43 -19.28 7.73
N ARG A 372 23.28 -18.83 7.21
CA ARG A 372 22.12 -19.70 6.91
C ARG A 372 22.42 -20.64 5.74
N GLN A 373 22.99 -20.14 4.64
CA GLN A 373 23.38 -20.95 3.49
C GLN A 373 24.40 -22.03 3.88
N GLN A 374 25.35 -21.70 4.76
CA GLN A 374 26.33 -22.67 5.28
C GLN A 374 25.72 -23.75 6.18
N ARG A 375 24.56 -23.51 6.79
CA ARG A 375 23.85 -24.53 7.61
C ARG A 375 22.94 -25.45 6.79
N GLN A 376 22.60 -25.05 5.56
CA GLN A 376 21.74 -25.82 4.65
C GLN A 376 22.53 -26.74 3.71
N ASN A 377 23.83 -26.47 3.53
CA ASN A 377 24.80 -27.36 2.89
C ASN A 377 25.43 -28.31 3.91
#